data_AF-A0A059Y7S2-F1
#
_entry.id   AF-A0A059Y7S2-F1
#
_cell.length_a   1.000
_cell.length_b   1.000
_cell.length_c   1.000
_cell.angle_alpha   90.00
_cell.angle_beta   90.00
_cell.angle_gamma   90.00
#
_symmetry.space_group_name_H-M   'P 1'
#
loop_
_entity.id
_entity.type
_entity.pdbx_description
1 polymer ?
#
loop_
_entity_poly.entity_id
_entity_poly.type
_entity_poly.pdbx_seq_one_letter_code
_entity_poly.pdbx_strand_id
1 'polypeptide(L)' 'MHKRLNDEFLIKKFSRELNGYSVTEVNSYINLLLDTINNLESEIKLLKNKQNEIASKHQNEITELESEISILRNESK' A
#
# COMPACT_ATOMS: atom_id res chain seq x y z
N MET A 1 13.02 1.47 -3.51
CA MET A 1 13.70 1.48 -4.83
C MET A 1 12.84 0.77 -5.88
N HIS A 2 11.56 1.18 -6.08
CA HIS A 2 10.64 0.56 -7.06
C HIS A 2 10.00 1.55 -8.05
N LYS A 3 10.30 2.84 -7.94
CA LYS A 3 9.68 3.88 -8.79
C LYS A 3 10.03 3.74 -10.29
N ARG A 4 11.19 3.16 -10.62
CA ARG A 4 11.72 3.15 -12.00
C ARG A 4 11.07 2.13 -12.95
N LEU A 5 10.49 1.03 -12.44
CA LEU A 5 9.90 0.00 -13.30
C LEU A 5 8.50 0.39 -13.82
N ASN A 6 7.76 1.21 -13.07
CA ASN A 6 6.46 1.70 -13.53
C ASN A 6 6.62 2.73 -14.66
N ASP A 7 7.62 3.62 -14.59
CA ASP A 7 7.80 4.68 -15.59
C ASP A 7 8.15 4.16 -17.00
N GLU A 8 8.83 3.02 -17.14
CA GLU A 8 9.17 2.44 -18.45
C GLU A 8 8.01 1.67 -19.12
N PHE A 9 7.05 1.15 -18.34
CA PHE A 9 5.85 0.51 -18.89
C PHE A 9 4.72 1.52 -19.16
N LEU A 10 4.77 2.71 -18.57
CA LEU A 10 3.66 3.66 -18.49
C LEU A 10 3.27 4.35 -19.81
N ILE A 11 3.98 4.15 -20.94
CA ILE A 11 3.61 4.81 -22.21
C ILE A 11 3.83 3.91 -23.43
N LYS A 12 3.79 2.58 -23.30
CA LYS A 12 3.91 1.72 -24.50
C LYS A 12 2.53 1.50 -25.13
N LYS A 13 2.09 2.49 -25.91
CA LYS A 13 1.01 2.28 -26.88
C LYS A 13 1.57 1.55 -28.08
N PHE A 14 1.04 0.37 -28.35
CA PHE A 14 1.36 -0.33 -29.58
C PHE A 14 0.67 0.38 -30.75
N SER A 15 1.41 0.55 -31.84
CA SER A 15 0.93 1.15 -33.09
C SER A 15 0.84 0.14 -34.24
N ARG A 16 1.27 -1.10 -33.99
CA ARG A 16 1.27 -2.23 -34.93
C ARG A 16 0.85 -3.49 -34.20
N GLU A 17 0.22 -4.38 -34.96
CA GLU A 17 -0.19 -5.70 -34.53
C GLU A 17 0.97 -6.45 -33.89
N LEU A 18 0.70 -7.11 -32.77
CA LEU A 18 1.69 -7.90 -32.03
C LEU A 18 1.31 -9.37 -32.17
N ASN A 19 2.10 -10.16 -32.90
CA ASN A 19 1.91 -11.61 -32.99
C ASN A 19 0.46 -12.05 -33.33
N GLY A 20 -0.25 -11.29 -34.17
CA GLY A 20 -1.65 -11.60 -34.54
C GLY A 20 -2.72 -10.98 -33.62
N TYR A 21 -2.33 -10.25 -32.57
CA TYR A 21 -3.26 -9.59 -31.65
C TYR A 21 -3.58 -8.17 -32.08
N SER A 22 -4.86 -7.81 -32.04
CA SER A 22 -5.33 -6.46 -32.33
C SER A 22 -4.67 -5.45 -31.41
N VAL A 23 -4.14 -4.38 -32.00
CA VAL A 23 -3.56 -3.25 -31.28
C VAL A 23 -4.51 -2.70 -30.22
N THR A 24 -5.80 -2.63 -30.56
CA THR A 24 -6.84 -2.12 -29.66
C THR A 24 -7.02 -3.02 -28.44
N GLU A 25 -7.04 -4.33 -28.63
CA GLU A 25 -7.21 -5.30 -27.55
C GLU A 25 -6.01 -5.27 -26.60
N VAL A 26 -4.80 -5.28 -27.15
CA VAL A 26 -3.57 -5.23 -26.36
C VAL A 26 -3.48 -3.94 -25.56
N ASN A 27 -3.72 -2.78 -26.19
CA ASN A 27 -3.68 -1.50 -25.48
C ASN A 27 -4.77 -1.40 -24.40
N SER A 28 -5.96 -1.94 -24.66
CA SER A 28 -7.06 -1.95 -23.68
C SER A 28 -6.73 -2.83 -22.47
N TYR A 29 -6.15 -4.01 -22.70
CA TYR A 29 -5.73 -4.90 -21.63
C TYR A 29 -4.59 -4.29 -20.80
N ILE A 30 -3.63 -3.60 -21.42
CA ILE A 30 -2.58 -2.87 -20.71
C ILE A 30 -3.18 -1.79 -19.81
N ASN A 31 -4.15 -1.02 -20.29
CA ASN A 31 -4.83 -0.02 -19.47
C ASN A 31 -5.52 -0.66 -18.26
N LEU A 32 -6.22 -1.79 -18.46
CA LEU A 32 -6.84 -2.53 -17.37
C LEU A 32 -5.82 -3.00 -16.31
N LEU A 33 -4.66 -3.49 -16.76
CA LEU A 33 -3.58 -3.88 -15.86
C LEU A 33 -3.03 -2.68 -15.08
N LEU A 34 -2.84 -1.53 -15.73
CA LEU A 34 -2.39 -0.30 -15.07
C LEU A 34 -3.41 0.17 -14.03
N ASP A 35 -4.69 0.17 -14.35
CA ASP A 35 -5.75 0.52 -13.40
C ASP A 35 -5.77 -0.44 -12.22
N THR A 36 -5.57 -1.74 -12.47
CA THR A 36 -5.49 -2.77 -11.42
C THR A 36 -4.29 -2.53 -10.50
N ILE A 37 -3.12 -2.23 -11.06
CA ILE A 37 -1.91 -1.90 -10.30
C ILE A 37 -2.15 -0.67 -9.43
N ASN A 38 -2.71 0.40 -9.99
CA ASN A 38 -3.01 1.63 -9.26
C ASN A 38 -3.98 1.39 -8.09
N ASN A 39 -4.99 0.55 -8.30
CA ASN A 39 -5.93 0.16 -7.25
C ASN A 39 -5.23 -0.65 -6.13
N LEU A 40 -4.40 -1.63 -6.50
CA LEU A 40 -3.64 -2.42 -5.53
C LEU A 40 -2.64 -1.58 -4.74
N GLU A 41 -1.94 -0.64 -5.39
CA GLU A 41 -1.04 0.29 -4.70
C GLU A 41 -1.79 1.17 -3.69
N SER A 42 -2.99 1.62 -4.05
CA SER A 42 -3.86 2.41 -3.18
C SER A 42 -4.36 1.59 -1.97
N GLU A 43 -4.74 0.33 -2.19
CA GLU A 43 -5.15 -0.58 -1.14
C GLU A 43 -3.99 -0.90 -0.18
N ILE A 44 -2.79 -1.17 -0.70
CA ILE A 44 -1.59 -1.38 0.11
C ILE A 44 -1.32 -0.16 1.00
N LYS A 45 -1.45 1.06 0.46
CA LYS A 45 -1.27 2.29 1.22
C LYS A 45 -2.29 2.40 2.35
N LEU A 46 -3.56 2.10 2.07
CA LEU A 46 -4.63 2.12 3.06
C LEU A 46 -4.41 1.09 4.18
N LEU A 47 -4.00 -0.13 3.83
CA LEU A 47 -3.69 -1.19 4.78
C LEU A 47 -2.50 -0.82 5.67
N LYS A 48 -1.44 -0.23 5.11
CA LYS A 48 -0.29 0.28 5.89
C LYS A 48 -0.70 1.37 6.88
N ASN A 49 -1.58 2.28 6.46
CA ASN A 49 -2.08 3.32 7.37
C ASN A 49 -2.87 2.70 8.53
N LYS A 50 -3.78 1.76 8.26
CA LYS A 50 -4.53 1.03 9.30
C LYS A 50 -3.61 0.27 10.25
N GLN A 51 -2.57 -0.39 9.72
CA GLN A 51 -1.58 -1.09 10.54
C GLN A 51 -0.86 -0.12 11.50
N ASN A 52 -0.46 1.05 11.00
CA ASN A 52 0.19 2.07 11.81
C ASN A 52 -0.75 2.63 12.89
N GLU A 53 -2.01 2.89 12.56
CA GLU A 53 -3.01 3.35 13.54
C GLU A 53 -3.21 2.35 14.69
N ILE A 54 -3.31 1.05 14.36
CA ILE A 54 -3.43 -0.01 15.38
C ILE A 54 -2.16 -0.08 16.24
N ALA A 55 -0.99 -0.02 15.62
CA ALA A 55 0.29 -0.04 16.34
C ALA A 55 0.41 1.15 17.30
N SER A 56 0.05 2.36 16.86
CA SER A 56 0.02 3.56 17.70
C SER A 56 -0.96 3.42 18.85
N LYS A 57 -2.15 2.84 18.61
CA LYS A 57 -3.14 2.61 19.67
C LYS A 57 -2.60 1.67 20.75
N HIS A 58 -2.05 0.52 20.37
CA HIS A 58 -1.46 -0.41 21.33
C HIS A 58 -0.26 0.19 22.07
N GLN A 59 0.56 1.01 21.40
CA GLN A 59 1.68 1.68 22.06
C GLN A 59 1.19 2.64 23.15
N ASN A 60 0.11 3.39 22.90
CA ASN A 60 -0.48 4.27 23.89
C ASN A 60 -1.06 3.48 25.08
N GLU A 61 -1.80 2.41 24.81
CA GLU A 61 -2.35 1.53 25.86
C GLU A 61 -1.24 0.92 26.74
N ILE A 62 -0.10 0.50 26.14
CA ILE A 62 1.07 0.03 26.90
C ILE A 62 1.60 1.15 27.81
N THR A 63 1.78 2.35 27.29
CA THR A 63 2.30 3.49 28.07
C THR A 63 1.35 3.89 29.22
N GLU A 64 0.03 3.84 28.99
CA GLU A 64 -0.98 4.07 30.03
C GLU A 64 -0.88 3.02 31.14
N LEU A 65 -0.85 1.74 30.79
CA LEU A 65 -0.71 0.64 31.75
C LEU A 65 0.62 0.70 32.52
N GLU A 66 1.73 1.03 31.87
CA GLU A 66 3.02 1.23 32.53
C GLU A 66 2.96 2.37 33.55
N SER A 67 2.24 3.45 33.23
CA SER A 67 2.02 4.56 34.15
C SER A 67 1.20 4.15 35.37
N GLU A 68 0.08 3.44 35.16
CA GLU A 68 -0.76 2.91 36.24
C GLU A 68 0.01 1.98 37.18
N ILE A 69 0.81 1.05 36.62
CA ILE A 69 1.65 0.15 37.40
C ILE A 69 2.67 0.93 38.24
N SER A 70 3.27 1.99 37.69
CA SER A 70 4.22 2.83 38.41
C SER A 70 3.57 3.52 39.61
N ILE A 71 2.36 4.07 39.44
CA ILE A 71 1.59 4.71 40.51
C ILE A 71 1.30 3.70 41.62
N LEU A 72 0.70 2.55 41.28
CA LEU A 72 0.34 1.51 42.26
C LEU A 72 1.55 0.99 43.06
N ARG A 73 2.71 0.85 42.41
CA ARG A 73 3.95 0.44 43.07
C ARG A 73 4.48 1.46 44.06
N ASN A 74 4.24 2.75 43.81
CA ASN A 74 4.65 3.82 44.71
C ASN A 74 3.68 4.00 45.87
N GLU A 75 2.38 3.75 45.66
CA GLU A 75 1.35 3.80 46.71
C GLU A 75 1.38 2.59 47.66
N SER A 76 1.98 1.46 47.23
CA SER A 76 2.12 0.24 48.05
C SER A 76 3.37 0.21 48.95
N LYS A 77 4.14 1.31 48.99
CA LYS A 77 5.33 1.49 49.84
C LYS A 77 5.04 2.46 50.99
#